data_AF-A0A8C5JE67-F1
#
_entry.id   AF-A0A8C5JE67-F1
#
_cell.length_a   1.000
_cell.length_b   1.000
_cell.length_c   1.000
_cell.angle_alpha   90.00
_cell.angle_beta   90.00
_cell.angle_gamma   90.00
#
_symmetry.space_group_name_H-M   'P 1'
#
loop_
_entity.id
_entity.type
_entity.pdbx_description
1 polymer ?
#
loop_
_entity_poly.entity_id
_entity_poly.type
_entity_poly.pdbx_seq_one_letter_code
_entity_poly.pdbx_strand_id
1 'polypeptide(L)'
;RSSKPPGCSPRFAGVAVPTGCAAGRAPRAPSTRSDIRDCSAEPPYLPPTATNTTARLAVLRGILRTHGVQAYIVPSTDAHMSEYISERDARLGWLTGFTGSAGTAVVTRDKAALWTDSRYWTQAERELDCNWELQRTRTPPPSIATWILKEVPAEGNVSLDPFLFSIGRAG
;
A
#
# COMPACT_ATOMS: atom_id res chain seq x y z
N ARG A 1 24.24 -36.88 -48.37
CA ARG A 1 22.81 -36.53 -48.50
C ARG A 1 22.75 -35.00 -48.53
N SER A 2 23.00 -34.35 -49.66
CA SER A 2 22.10 -34.20 -50.81
C SER A 2 20.70 -33.77 -50.38
N SER A 3 20.45 -32.46 -50.46
CA SER A 3 19.24 -31.89 -51.07
C SER A 3 19.29 -30.36 -51.07
N LYS A 4 19.82 -29.76 -52.14
CA LYS A 4 19.30 -28.50 -52.69
C LYS A 4 18.07 -28.86 -53.52
N PRO A 5 17.00 -28.05 -53.56
CA PRO A 5 16.63 -27.43 -54.85
C PRO A 5 15.97 -26.03 -54.63
N PRO A 6 15.29 -25.40 -55.61
CA PRO A 6 15.92 -24.50 -56.57
C PRO A 6 15.18 -23.15 -56.70
N GLY A 7 15.67 -22.26 -57.58
CA GLY A 7 14.81 -21.28 -58.26
C GLY A 7 15.11 -19.83 -57.96
N CYS A 8 16.06 -19.27 -58.71
CA CYS A 8 16.11 -17.83 -58.96
C CYS A 8 15.64 -17.63 -60.41
N SER A 9 14.49 -16.96 -60.59
CA SER A 9 14.07 -16.42 -61.89
C SER A 9 13.84 -14.91 -61.74
N PRO A 10 14.15 -14.10 -62.78
CA PRO A 10 14.19 -12.65 -62.63
C PRO A 10 12.91 -11.96 -63.11
N ARG A 11 12.80 -10.68 -62.73
CA ARG A 11 11.94 -9.61 -63.24
C ARG A 11 10.50 -9.55 -62.73
N PHE A 12 10.25 -8.59 -61.84
CA PHE A 12 9.25 -7.55 -62.07
C PHE A 12 9.80 -6.22 -61.56
N ALA A 13 9.68 -5.18 -62.40
CA ALA A 13 9.98 -3.81 -62.05
C ALA A 13 8.95 -3.30 -61.04
N GLY A 14 9.40 -2.80 -59.90
CA GLY A 14 8.56 -2.26 -58.84
C GLY A 14 9.37 -1.31 -57.98
N VAL A 15 8.82 -0.12 -57.77
CA VAL A 15 9.40 1.05 -57.10
C VAL A 15 10.06 0.69 -55.76
N ALA A 16 11.30 1.13 -55.56
CA ALA A 16 12.02 0.98 -54.30
C ALA A 16 11.43 1.94 -53.25
N VAL A 17 10.65 1.40 -52.31
CA VAL A 17 10.38 2.06 -51.03
C VAL A 17 11.46 1.61 -50.06
N PRO A 18 12.20 2.51 -49.39
CA PRO A 18 13.19 2.11 -48.40
C PRO A 18 12.45 1.52 -47.20
N THR A 19 12.51 0.20 -47.04
CA THR A 19 12.04 -0.51 -45.86
C THR A 19 12.95 -0.13 -44.69
N GLY A 20 12.53 0.85 -43.90
CA GLY A 20 13.20 1.18 -42.65
C GLY A 20 13.09 0.01 -41.67
N CYS A 21 14.23 -0.57 -41.27
CA CYS A 21 14.28 -1.50 -40.16
C CYS A 21 13.85 -0.78 -38.89
N ALA A 22 12.64 -1.04 -38.41
CA ALA A 22 12.21 -0.64 -37.07
C ALA A 22 13.05 -1.42 -36.06
N ALA A 23 14.11 -0.79 -35.54
CA ALA A 23 14.85 -1.32 -34.40
C ALA A 23 13.88 -1.36 -33.20
N GLY A 24 13.42 -2.56 -32.85
CA GLY A 24 12.61 -2.78 -31.67
C GLY A 24 13.34 -2.24 -30.45
N ARG A 25 12.67 -1.37 -29.68
CA ARG A 25 13.21 -0.83 -28.44
C ARG A 25 13.53 -2.00 -27.52
N ALA A 26 14.78 -2.14 -27.12
CA ALA A 26 15.17 -3.15 -26.14
C ALA A 26 14.28 -3.02 -24.89
N PRO A 27 13.80 -4.14 -24.32
CA PRO A 27 13.08 -4.10 -23.05
C PRO A 27 14.00 -3.44 -22.02
N ARG A 28 13.53 -2.33 -21.43
CA ARG A 28 14.27 -1.68 -20.34
C ARG A 28 14.46 -2.72 -19.24
N ALA A 29 15.70 -2.88 -18.78
CA ALA A 29 15.98 -3.64 -17.57
C ALA A 29 15.05 -3.14 -16.44
N PRO A 30 14.52 -4.04 -15.59
CA PRO A 30 13.70 -3.62 -14.47
C PRO A 30 14.56 -2.70 -13.59
N SER A 31 14.24 -1.41 -13.57
CA SER A 31 14.81 -0.49 -12.59
C SER A 31 14.50 -1.07 -11.21
N THR A 32 15.53 -1.34 -10.41
CA THR A 32 15.34 -1.53 -8.97
C THR A 32 14.56 -0.32 -8.48
N ARG A 33 13.29 -0.52 -8.10
CA ARG A 33 12.39 0.58 -7.71
C ARG A 33 12.92 1.21 -6.42
N SER A 34 13.72 2.26 -6.54
CA SER A 34 14.18 3.10 -5.42
C SER A 34 13.05 3.77 -4.65
N ASP A 35 11.83 3.76 -5.20
CA ASP A 35 10.74 4.55 -4.64
C ASP A 35 9.96 3.79 -3.57
N ILE A 36 10.15 2.46 -3.44
CA ILE A 36 9.40 1.61 -2.52
C ILE A 36 10.27 1.25 -1.32
N ARG A 37 9.67 1.22 -0.12
CA ARG A 37 10.34 0.78 1.12
C ARG A 37 10.83 -0.68 1.03
N ASP A 38 11.99 -0.96 1.64
CA ASP A 38 12.48 -2.31 1.87
C ASP A 38 12.68 -2.54 3.36
N CYS A 39 11.74 -3.29 3.95
CA CYS A 39 11.71 -3.60 5.37
C CYS A 39 12.44 -4.91 5.71
N SER A 40 12.99 -5.61 4.71
CA SER A 40 13.72 -6.86 4.91
C SER A 40 15.22 -6.65 5.13
N ALA A 41 15.73 -5.47 4.77
CA ALA A 41 17.13 -5.09 4.92
C ALA A 41 17.46 -4.57 6.35
N GLU A 42 18.71 -4.72 6.76
CA GLU A 42 19.23 -4.17 8.03
C GLU A 42 20.36 -3.16 7.74
N PRO A 43 20.16 -1.84 7.97
CA PRO A 43 18.92 -1.17 8.38
C PRO A 43 17.88 -1.10 7.24
N PRO A 44 16.58 -0.97 7.56
CA PRO A 44 15.53 -0.92 6.55
C PRO A 44 15.65 0.34 5.69
N TYR A 45 15.38 0.20 4.40
CA TYR A 45 15.36 1.32 3.47
C TYR A 45 13.97 1.97 3.47
N LEU A 46 13.93 3.27 3.74
CA LEU A 46 12.73 4.10 3.61
C LEU A 46 12.91 5.11 2.47
N PRO A 47 11.94 5.24 1.55
CA PRO A 47 12.01 6.26 0.52
C PRO A 47 11.86 7.66 1.15
N PRO A 48 12.35 8.73 0.50
CA PRO A 48 12.22 10.10 1.03
C PRO A 48 10.78 10.58 1.26
N THR A 49 9.82 9.93 0.59
CA THR A 49 8.38 10.18 0.75
C THR A 49 7.78 9.53 1.99
N ALA A 50 8.49 8.58 2.63
CA ALA A 50 7.99 7.90 3.81
C ALA A 50 8.16 8.75 5.06
N THR A 51 7.13 8.75 5.92
CA THR A 51 7.18 9.41 7.22
C THR A 51 7.58 8.42 8.30
N ASN A 52 8.62 8.72 9.10
CA ASN A 52 8.95 7.91 10.27
C ASN A 52 7.93 8.14 11.40
N THR A 53 7.16 7.11 11.72
CA THR A 53 6.05 7.11 12.68
C THR A 53 6.41 6.47 14.03
N THR A 54 7.66 6.02 14.20
CA THR A 54 8.12 5.26 15.38
C THR A 54 7.77 5.96 16.70
N ALA A 55 8.05 7.26 16.81
CA ALA A 55 7.75 8.04 18.01
C ALA A 55 6.23 8.17 18.25
N ARG A 56 5.44 8.38 17.19
CA ARG A 56 3.98 8.51 17.28
C ARG A 56 3.35 7.21 17.76
N LEU A 57 3.77 6.08 17.20
CA LEU A 57 3.32 4.75 17.60
C LEU A 57 3.75 4.40 19.03
N ALA A 58 4.95 4.78 19.45
CA ALA A 58 5.41 4.56 20.82
C ALA A 58 4.51 5.27 21.84
N VAL A 59 4.18 6.54 21.60
CA VAL A 59 3.26 7.32 22.45
C VAL A 59 1.87 6.69 22.46
N LEU A 60 1.30 6.39 21.29
CA LEU A 60 -0.02 5.77 21.19
C LEU A 60 -0.08 4.44 21.95
N ARG A 61 0.91 3.56 21.77
CA ARG A 61 0.99 2.27 22.48
C ARG A 61 1.12 2.43 23.98
N GLY A 62 1.81 3.46 24.46
CA GLY A 62 1.84 3.82 25.89
C GLY A 62 0.44 4.15 26.43
N ILE A 63 -0.34 4.92 25.67
CA ILE A 63 -1.74 5.23 26.00
C ILE A 63 -2.59 3.95 26.00
N LEU A 64 -2.47 3.09 24.97
CA LEU A 64 -3.22 1.83 24.92
C LEU A 64 -2.95 0.94 26.15
N ARG A 65 -1.68 0.84 26.57
CA ARG A 65 -1.30 0.08 27.77
C ARG A 65 -1.92 0.67 29.04
N THR A 66 -1.88 1.99 29.18
CA THR A 66 -2.44 2.72 30.33
C THR A 66 -3.95 2.51 30.48
N HIS A 67 -4.68 2.45 29.36
CA HIS A 67 -6.13 2.24 29.36
C HIS A 67 -6.56 0.77 29.26
N GLY A 68 -5.63 -0.18 29.29
CA GLY A 68 -5.96 -1.60 29.17
C GLY A 68 -6.53 -1.99 27.80
N VAL A 69 -6.26 -1.21 26.75
CA VAL A 69 -6.71 -1.42 25.36
C VAL A 69 -5.67 -2.22 24.59
N GLN A 70 -6.12 -3.13 23.72
CA GLN A 70 -5.27 -4.01 22.94
C GLN A 70 -5.17 -3.57 21.48
N ALA A 71 -6.22 -2.97 20.94
CA ALA A 71 -6.23 -2.41 19.59
C ALA A 71 -7.02 -1.09 19.52
N TYR A 72 -6.56 -0.19 18.64
CA TYR A 72 -7.23 1.07 18.34
C TYR A 72 -7.43 1.23 16.84
N ILE A 73 -8.65 1.59 16.43
CA ILE A 73 -9.04 1.71 15.02
C ILE A 73 -9.15 3.20 14.67
N VAL A 74 -8.49 3.60 13.57
CA VAL A 74 -8.46 4.98 13.07
C VAL A 74 -8.91 5.02 11.62
N PRO A 75 -10.13 5.48 11.32
CA PRO A 75 -10.60 5.67 9.95
C PRO A 75 -10.06 6.98 9.32
N SER A 76 -10.20 7.10 8.00
CA SER A 76 -9.93 8.30 7.19
C SER A 76 -11.13 9.26 7.13
N THR A 77 -11.80 9.51 8.25
CA THR A 77 -13.00 10.34 8.28
C THR A 77 -13.01 11.27 9.49
N ASP A 78 -13.90 12.26 9.45
CA ASP A 78 -14.18 13.18 10.55
C ASP A 78 -15.51 12.85 11.24
N ALA A 79 -15.91 13.67 12.21
CA ALA A 79 -17.14 13.45 12.98
C ALA A 79 -18.44 13.60 12.14
N HIS A 80 -18.35 14.10 10.92
CA HIS A 80 -19.50 14.38 10.05
C HIS A 80 -19.53 13.48 8.82
N MET A 81 -18.60 12.53 8.72
CA MET A 81 -18.44 11.69 7.53
C MET A 81 -18.25 12.53 6.26
N SER A 82 -17.53 13.65 6.37
CA SER A 82 -17.26 14.56 5.27
C SER A 82 -16.55 13.84 4.11
N GLU A 83 -16.89 14.21 2.89
CA GLU A 83 -16.21 13.71 1.69
C GLU A 83 -14.74 14.17 1.63
N TYR A 84 -14.49 15.41 2.06
CA TYR A 84 -13.17 16.00 2.18
C TYR A 84 -12.93 16.41 3.63
N ILE A 85 -11.87 15.87 4.22
CA ILE A 85 -11.52 16.13 5.62
C ILE A 85 -10.59 17.34 5.74
N SER A 86 -10.72 18.07 6.85
CA SER A 86 -9.78 19.13 7.20
C SER A 86 -8.42 18.55 7.59
N GLU A 87 -7.34 19.32 7.44
CA GLU A 87 -6.00 18.89 7.88
C GLU A 87 -5.96 18.59 9.39
N ARG A 88 -6.75 19.33 10.18
CA ARG A 88 -6.87 19.12 11.64
C ARG A 88 -7.50 17.75 11.97
N ASP A 89 -8.38 17.24 11.10
CA ASP A 89 -9.07 15.97 11.30
C ASP A 89 -8.43 14.80 10.55
N ALA A 90 -7.34 15.04 9.81
CA ALA A 90 -6.58 14.03 9.07
C ALA A 90 -5.75 13.09 9.97
N ARG A 91 -6.40 12.48 10.96
CA ARG A 91 -5.79 11.62 11.99
C ARG A 91 -5.08 10.41 11.41
N LEU A 92 -5.67 9.79 10.39
CA LEU A 92 -5.04 8.67 9.68
C LEU A 92 -3.70 9.10 9.08
N GLY A 93 -3.69 10.21 8.34
CA GLY A 93 -2.48 10.72 7.69
C GLY A 93 -1.43 11.19 8.70
N TRP A 94 -1.85 11.86 9.77
CA TRP A 94 -0.94 12.20 10.87
C TRP A 94 -0.34 10.96 11.54
N LEU A 95 -1.12 9.89 11.74
CA LEU A 95 -0.64 8.69 12.42
C LEU A 95 0.30 7.85 11.55
N THR A 96 -0.04 7.71 10.26
CA THR A 96 0.60 6.76 9.33
C THR A 96 1.61 7.40 8.37
N GLY A 97 1.47 8.69 8.08
CA GLY A 97 2.13 9.36 6.95
C GLY A 97 1.43 9.18 5.61
N PHE A 98 0.39 8.35 5.52
CA PHE A 98 -0.35 8.08 4.29
C PHE A 98 -1.31 9.22 3.93
N THR A 99 -1.23 9.72 2.70
CA THR A 99 -2.00 10.89 2.24
C THR A 99 -3.17 10.53 1.32
N GLY A 100 -3.45 9.23 1.12
CA GLY A 100 -4.63 8.81 0.36
C GLY A 100 -5.94 9.12 1.09
N SER A 101 -7.00 9.36 0.33
CA SER A 101 -8.28 9.82 0.89
C SER A 101 -9.16 8.71 1.48
N ALA A 102 -8.81 7.44 1.27
CA ALA A 102 -9.58 6.32 1.76
C ALA A 102 -8.66 5.29 2.41
N GLY A 103 -8.96 4.94 3.66
CA GLY A 103 -8.25 3.91 4.40
C GLY A 103 -8.67 3.82 5.86
N THR A 104 -8.24 2.74 6.52
CA THR A 104 -8.43 2.52 7.95
C THR A 104 -7.16 1.92 8.51
N ALA A 105 -6.61 2.55 9.54
CA ALA A 105 -5.50 2.02 10.32
C ALA A 105 -6.01 1.26 11.54
N VAL A 106 -5.29 0.20 11.91
CA VAL A 106 -5.46 -0.47 13.20
C VAL A 106 -4.09 -0.58 13.84
N VAL A 107 -4.00 -0.10 15.08
CA VAL A 107 -2.77 -0.17 15.89
C VAL A 107 -3.03 -1.08 17.07
N THR A 108 -2.23 -2.13 17.19
CA THR A 108 -2.17 -2.95 18.40
C THR A 108 -0.97 -2.55 19.25
N ARG A 109 -0.81 -3.20 20.41
CA ARG A 109 0.34 -3.00 21.30
C ARG A 109 1.68 -3.27 20.64
N ASP A 110 1.70 -4.10 19.60
CA ASP A 110 2.92 -4.63 19.01
C ASP A 110 2.97 -4.46 17.48
N LYS A 111 1.80 -4.37 16.80
CA LYS A 111 1.70 -4.24 15.34
C LYS A 111 0.89 -3.02 14.92
N ALA A 112 1.02 -2.63 13.66
CA ALA A 112 0.18 -1.61 13.05
C ALA A 112 -0.11 -2.02 11.61
N ALA A 113 -1.35 -1.87 11.17
CA ALA A 113 -1.79 -2.27 9.84
C ALA A 113 -2.66 -1.18 9.20
N LEU A 114 -2.54 -1.03 7.88
CA LEU A 114 -3.35 -0.13 7.08
C LEU A 114 -4.13 -0.92 6.02
N TRP A 115 -5.45 -0.70 5.98
CA TRP A 115 -6.31 -1.09 4.88
C TRP A 115 -6.59 0.13 4.01
N THR A 116 -6.51 -0.06 2.70
CA THR A 116 -6.83 0.97 1.72
C THR A 116 -7.33 0.31 0.43
N ASP A 117 -8.01 1.11 -0.38
CA ASP A 117 -8.44 0.72 -1.72
C ASP A 117 -7.25 0.47 -2.66
N SER A 118 -7.44 -0.37 -3.67
CA SER A 118 -6.41 -0.76 -4.63
C SER A 118 -5.79 0.40 -5.40
N ARG A 119 -6.55 1.49 -5.59
CA ARG A 119 -6.07 2.76 -6.17
C ARG A 119 -4.86 3.32 -5.44
N TYR A 120 -4.75 3.07 -4.12
CA TYR A 120 -3.72 3.66 -3.27
C TYR A 120 -2.61 2.69 -2.84
N TRP A 121 -2.62 1.42 -3.26
CA TRP A 121 -1.59 0.45 -2.79
C TRP A 121 -0.17 0.87 -3.13
N THR A 122 0.07 1.37 -4.34
CA THR A 122 1.41 1.83 -4.73
C THR A 122 1.82 3.08 -3.97
N GLN A 123 0.87 3.98 -3.67
CA GLN A 123 1.12 5.17 -2.87
C GLN A 123 1.46 4.79 -1.42
N ALA A 124 0.68 3.91 -0.80
CA ALA A 124 0.91 3.46 0.57
C ALA A 124 2.29 2.81 0.75
N GLU A 125 2.77 2.01 -0.21
CA GLU A 125 4.13 1.43 -0.15
C GLU A 125 5.27 2.46 -0.23
N ARG A 126 4.97 3.66 -0.76
CA ARG A 126 5.93 4.76 -0.88
C ARG A 126 5.89 5.72 0.31
N GLU A 127 4.78 5.78 1.03
CA GLU A 127 4.56 6.76 2.11
C GLU A 127 4.66 6.17 3.52
N LEU A 128 4.41 4.86 3.67
CA LEU A 128 4.48 4.19 4.96
C LEU A 128 5.93 3.82 5.33
N ASP A 129 6.26 3.90 6.62
CA ASP A 129 7.50 3.31 7.15
C ASP A 129 7.34 1.80 7.44
N CYS A 130 8.40 1.15 7.89
CA CYS A 130 8.38 -0.30 8.17
C CYS A 130 7.60 -0.71 9.43
N ASN A 131 7.02 0.23 10.18
CA ASN A 131 6.15 -0.11 11.30
C ASN A 131 4.75 -0.57 10.82
N TRP A 132 4.38 -0.28 9.58
CA TRP A 132 3.03 -0.51 9.04
C TRP A 132 2.96 -1.69 8.07
N GLU A 133 2.08 -2.64 8.38
CA GLU A 133 1.67 -3.70 7.47
C GLU A 133 0.59 -3.19 6.51
N LEU A 134 0.89 -3.14 5.21
CA LEU A 134 -0.12 -2.81 4.20
C LEU A 134 -0.94 -4.06 3.86
N GLN A 135 -2.23 -4.05 4.20
CA GLN A 135 -3.12 -5.18 4.00
C GLN A 135 -3.64 -5.23 2.56
N ARG A 136 -2.77 -5.66 1.63
CA ARG A 136 -3.09 -5.85 0.19
C ARG A 136 -2.74 -7.23 -0.37
N THR A 137 -2.04 -8.05 0.41
CA THR A 137 -1.33 -9.24 -0.09
C THR A 137 -2.21 -10.49 -0.22
N ARG A 138 -3.44 -10.48 0.30
CA ARG A 138 -4.37 -11.63 0.24
C ARG A 138 -5.58 -11.29 -0.63
N THR A 139 -6.13 -12.29 -1.32
CA THR A 139 -7.34 -12.14 -2.15
C THR A 139 -8.41 -13.12 -1.62
N PRO A 140 -9.47 -12.62 -0.95
CA PRO A 140 -9.64 -11.24 -0.49
C PRO A 140 -8.68 -10.89 0.68
N PRO A 141 -8.37 -9.59 0.89
CA PRO A 141 -7.61 -9.17 2.06
C PRO A 141 -8.39 -9.56 3.34
N PRO A 142 -7.69 -9.87 4.44
CA PRO A 142 -8.39 -10.18 5.69
C PRO A 142 -9.21 -8.95 6.10
N SER A 143 -10.45 -9.16 6.52
CA SER A 143 -11.23 -8.08 7.10
C SER A 143 -10.54 -7.57 8.37
N ILE A 144 -10.77 -6.29 8.70
CA ILE A 144 -10.23 -5.68 9.93
C ILE A 144 -10.56 -6.55 11.16
N ALA A 145 -11.80 -7.04 11.24
CA ALA A 145 -12.22 -7.95 12.32
C ALA A 145 -11.38 -9.23 12.38
N THR A 146 -11.17 -9.91 11.24
CA THR A 146 -10.37 -11.15 11.22
C THR A 146 -8.90 -10.92 11.57
N TRP A 147 -8.33 -9.77 11.20
CA TRP A 147 -6.97 -9.41 11.58
C TRP A 147 -6.88 -9.12 13.09
N ILE A 148 -7.84 -8.36 13.63
CA ILE A 148 -7.92 -8.10 15.08
C ILE A 148 -8.03 -9.40 15.87
N LEU A 149 -8.90 -10.33 15.48
CA LEU A 149 -9.07 -11.62 16.16
C LEU A 149 -7.80 -12.47 16.17
N LYS A 150 -6.89 -12.26 15.21
CA LYS A 150 -5.61 -12.94 15.14
C LYS A 150 -4.54 -12.29 16.02
N GLU A 151 -4.55 -10.96 16.09
CA GLU A 151 -3.48 -10.17 16.73
C GLU A 151 -3.81 -9.75 18.18
N VAL A 152 -5.08 -9.81 18.58
CA VAL A 152 -5.56 -9.46 19.93
C VAL A 152 -5.89 -10.74 20.71
N PRO A 153 -5.45 -10.87 21.98
CA PRO A 153 -5.80 -12.02 22.81
C PRO A 153 -7.31 -12.10 23.07
N ALA A 154 -7.80 -13.28 23.42
CA ALA A 154 -9.18 -13.47 23.86
C ALA A 154 -9.52 -12.50 25.02
N GLU A 155 -10.74 -11.96 25.01
CA GLU A 155 -11.20 -10.92 25.94
C GLU A 155 -10.44 -9.57 25.85
N GLY A 156 -9.69 -9.34 24.76
CA GLY A 156 -9.02 -8.07 24.51
C GLY A 156 -10.00 -6.95 24.15
N ASN A 157 -9.83 -5.79 24.78
CA ASN A 157 -10.54 -4.56 24.49
C ASN A 157 -10.04 -3.91 23.20
N VAL A 158 -10.97 -3.67 22.28
CA VAL A 158 -10.76 -2.89 21.06
C VAL A 158 -11.43 -1.54 21.25
N SER A 159 -10.72 -0.45 20.97
CA SER A 159 -11.25 0.89 21.10
C SER A 159 -11.30 1.61 19.76
N LEU A 160 -12.24 2.54 19.67
CA LEU A 160 -12.47 3.41 18.53
C LEU A 160 -13.00 4.75 19.03
N ASP A 161 -12.89 5.80 18.21
CA ASP A 161 -13.53 7.08 18.48
C ASP A 161 -15.02 6.98 18.06
N PRO A 162 -15.98 7.10 18.99
CA PRO A 162 -17.40 6.93 18.69
C PRO A 162 -17.93 7.95 17.66
N PHE A 163 -17.28 9.11 17.48
CA PHE A 163 -17.72 10.11 16.52
C PHE A 163 -17.33 9.78 15.07
N LEU A 164 -16.39 8.87 14.86
CA LEU A 164 -15.88 8.54 13.52
C LEU A 164 -16.57 7.34 12.87
N PHE A 165 -17.57 6.75 13.53
CA PHE A 165 -18.27 5.57 13.07
C PHE A 165 -19.78 5.80 13.08
N SER A 166 -20.47 5.35 12.04
CA SER A 166 -21.92 5.35 11.99
C SER A 166 -22.50 4.03 12.47
N ILE A 167 -23.65 4.10 13.15
CA ILE A 167 -24.34 2.94 13.75
C ILE A 167 -24.68 1.86 12.70
N GLY A 168 -25.03 2.27 11.49
CA GLY A 168 -25.35 1.36 10.37
C GLY A 168 -24.13 0.83 9.60
N ARG A 169 -22.92 1.23 9.99
CA ARG A 169 -21.66 0.84 9.34
C ARG A 169 -20.82 0.01 10.29
N ALA A 170 -21.42 -1.06 10.82
CA ALA A 170 -20.67 -2.20 11.30
C ALA A 170 -20.37 -3.07 10.06
N GLY A 171 -19.09 -3.19 9.72
CA GLY A 171 -18.63 -3.93 8.54
C GLY A 171 -18.90 -5.43 8.60
#